data_AF-A0A7Z8VKT1-F1
#
_entry.id   AF-A0A7Z8VKT1-F1
#
_cell.length_a   1.000
_cell.length_b   1.000
_cell.length_c   1.000
_cell.angle_alpha   90.00
_cell.angle_beta   90.00
_cell.angle_gamma   90.00
#
_symmetry.space_group_name_H-M   'P 1'
#
loop_
_entity.id
_entity.type
_entity.pdbx_description
1 polymer ?
#
loop_
_entity_poly.entity_id
_entity_poly.type
_entity_poly.pdbx_seq_one_letter_code
_entity_poly.pdbx_strand_id
1 'polypeptide(L)'
;AYSLGSVSLILSEGKYLFHHKALAKVFRAKMLTRMREEKLPFPSAIPKTWIVDCQFVGAGDKALIYLGRYLYRWVIREKDILSCQDGKVTYRYQDSKTKRYQTKTVSGADFLWLVLQHRCFA
;
A
#
# COMPACT_ATOMS: atom_id res chain seq x y z
N ALA A 1 -17.95 8.73 -25.27
CA ALA A 1 -16.54 8.83 -25.64
C ALA A 1 -15.70 9.03 -24.38
N TYR A 2 -15.30 7.94 -23.72
CA TYR A 2 -14.33 7.98 -22.62
C TYR A 2 -13.42 6.76 -22.84
N SER A 3 -12.36 6.98 -23.61
CA SER A 3 -11.32 5.96 -23.78
C SER A 3 -10.57 5.88 -22.46
N LEU A 4 -10.93 4.89 -21.64
CA LEU A 4 -10.06 4.35 -20.60
C LEU A 4 -8.77 3.95 -21.29
N GLY A 5 -7.75 4.80 -21.18
CA GLY A 5 -6.41 4.51 -21.67
C GLY A 5 -5.92 3.27 -20.96
N SER A 6 -6.01 2.14 -21.63
CA SER A 6 -5.35 0.90 -21.28
C SER A 6 -3.91 1.24 -20.94
N VAL A 7 -3.56 1.11 -19.66
CA VAL A 7 -2.16 1.05 -19.26
C VAL A 7 -1.67 -0.32 -19.74
N SER A 8 -1.40 -0.43 -21.04
CA SER A 8 -0.61 -1.52 -21.58
C SER A 8 0.73 -1.42 -20.88
N LEU A 9 1.01 -2.37 -20.01
CA LEU A 9 2.34 -2.67 -19.51
C LEU A 9 3.22 -2.89 -20.74
N ILE A 10 3.95 -1.84 -21.13
CA ILE A 10 5.01 -1.95 -22.14
C ILE A 10 6.10 -2.80 -21.48
N LEU A 11 6.03 -4.11 -21.69
CA LEU A 11 7.13 -5.02 -21.42
C LEU A 11 8.18 -4.73 -22.51
N SER A 12 9.09 -3.80 -22.20
CA SER A 12 10.28 -3.59 -23.01
C SER A 12 11.21 -4.80 -22.88
N GLU A 13 11.70 -5.35 -23.99
CA GLU A 13 12.69 -6.45 -24.03
C GLU A 13 14.08 -6.09 -23.43
N GLY A 14 14.21 -4.91 -22.80
CA GLY A 14 15.43 -4.46 -22.11
C GLY A 14 15.24 -4.34 -20.60
N LYS A 15 16.36 -4.39 -19.86
CA LYS A 15 16.45 -4.17 -18.39
C LYS A 15 16.07 -2.73 -17.95
N TYR A 16 15.48 -1.94 -18.84
CA TYR A 16 15.25 -0.52 -18.67
C TYR A 16 13.80 -0.19 -19.01
N LEU A 17 13.02 0.12 -17.97
CA LEU A 17 11.61 0.48 -18.12
C LEU A 17 11.42 2.00 -18.23
N PHE A 18 12.14 2.77 -17.40
CA PHE A 18 11.89 4.21 -17.27
C PHE A 18 13.10 4.93 -16.67
N HIS A 19 13.34 6.17 -17.10
CA HIS A 19 14.39 7.00 -16.51
C HIS A 19 13.98 7.46 -15.11
N HIS A 20 14.80 7.19 -14.09
CA HIS A 20 14.49 7.50 -12.68
C HIS A 20 14.05 8.96 -12.44
N LYS A 21 14.72 9.96 -13.06
CA LYS A 21 14.31 11.39 -12.96
C LYS A 21 12.93 11.67 -13.56
N ALA A 22 12.58 11.00 -14.66
CA ALA A 22 11.27 11.16 -15.26
C ALA A 22 10.23 10.45 -14.38
N LEU A 23 10.57 9.28 -13.83
CA LEU A 23 9.68 8.53 -12.93
C LEU A 23 9.33 9.36 -11.69
N ALA A 24 10.31 10.03 -11.09
CA ALA A 24 10.09 10.92 -9.96
C ALA A 24 9.10 12.06 -10.29
N LYS A 25 9.19 12.66 -11.49
CA LYS A 25 8.24 13.68 -11.94
C LYS A 25 6.82 13.13 -12.10
N VAL A 26 6.69 11.98 -12.76
CA VAL A 26 5.39 11.34 -13.00
C VAL A 26 4.75 10.88 -11.68
N PHE A 27 5.54 10.26 -10.79
CA PHE A 27 5.09 9.79 -9.49
C PHE A 27 4.59 10.96 -8.63
N ARG A 28 5.38 12.04 -8.53
CA ARG A 28 4.97 13.26 -7.82
C ARG A 28 3.64 13.81 -8.38
N ALA A 29 3.52 13.92 -9.69
CA ALA A 29 2.30 14.43 -10.31
C ALA A 29 1.08 13.55 -9.97
N LYS A 30 1.19 12.23 -10.16
CA LYS A 30 0.10 11.28 -9.87
C LYS A 30 -0.29 11.30 -8.39
N MET A 31 0.68 11.31 -7.47
CA MET A 31 0.42 11.31 -6.03
C MET A 31 -0.32 12.58 -5.60
N LEU A 32 0.17 13.76 -6.02
CA LEU A 32 -0.46 15.03 -5.68
C LEU A 32 -1.85 15.19 -6.29
N THR A 33 -2.05 14.71 -7.52
CA THR A 33 -3.37 14.68 -8.16
C THR A 33 -4.35 13.82 -7.35
N ARG A 34 -3.96 12.59 -6.98
CA ARG A 34 -4.82 11.71 -6.18
C ARG A 34 -5.11 12.27 -4.79
N MET A 35 -4.11 12.83 -4.10
CA MET A 35 -4.34 13.49 -2.81
C MET A 35 -5.38 14.61 -2.92
N ARG A 36 -5.36 15.39 -4.01
CA ARG A 36 -6.35 16.43 -4.26
C ARG A 36 -7.75 15.86 -4.49
N GLU A 37 -7.85 14.83 -5.33
CA GLU A 37 -9.12 14.15 -5.64
C GLU A 37 -9.76 13.56 -4.38
N GLU A 38 -8.94 12.94 -3.51
CA GLU A 38 -9.36 12.36 -2.24
C GLU A 38 -9.50 13.39 -1.10
N LYS A 39 -9.33 14.68 -1.40
CA LYS A 39 -9.41 15.79 -0.43
C LYS A 39 -8.51 15.59 0.80
N LEU A 40 -7.37 14.93 0.61
CA LEU A 40 -6.40 14.70 1.67
C LEU A 40 -5.62 16.00 1.96
N PRO A 41 -5.33 16.29 3.23
CA PRO A 41 -4.55 17.47 3.60
C PRO A 41 -3.14 17.37 3.02
N PHE A 42 -2.69 18.47 2.43
CA PHE A 42 -1.30 18.60 1.99
C PHE A 42 -0.40 19.04 3.16
N PRO A 43 0.85 18.57 3.23
CA PRO A 43 1.83 19.14 4.15
C PRO A 43 2.11 20.61 3.78
N SER A 44 2.48 21.42 4.78
CA SER A 44 2.69 22.87 4.66
C SER A 44 3.73 23.24 3.58
N ALA A 45 4.71 22.37 3.35
CA ALA A 45 5.66 22.50 2.26
C ALA A 45 5.80 21.16 1.52
N ILE A 46 5.51 21.17 0.22
CA ILE A 46 5.72 20.01 -0.65
C ILE A 46 7.08 20.18 -1.34
N PRO A 47 8.04 19.26 -1.16
CA PRO A 47 9.33 19.36 -1.80
C PRO A 47 9.19 19.37 -3.33
N LYS A 48 9.98 20.25 -3.98
CA LYS A 48 10.01 20.35 -5.45
C LYS A 48 10.77 19.18 -6.08
N THR A 49 11.84 18.73 -5.43
CA THR A 49 12.68 17.62 -5.88
C THR A 49 12.24 16.33 -5.20
N TRP A 50 11.88 15.33 -6.01
CA TRP A 50 11.54 14.00 -5.54
C TRP A 50 12.60 13.03 -6.06
N ILE A 51 13.04 12.12 -5.20
CA ILE A 51 14.00 11.07 -5.54
C ILE A 51 13.20 9.78 -5.58
N VAL A 52 13.31 9.07 -6.70
CA VAL A 52 12.80 7.70 -6.82
C VAL A 52 14.00 6.82 -7.13
N ASP A 53 14.20 5.81 -6.30
CA ASP A 53 15.09 4.70 -6.61
C ASP A 53 14.28 3.65 -7.36
N CYS A 54 14.75 3.26 -8.53
CA CYS A 54 14.10 2.24 -9.35
C CYS A 54 15.12 1.20 -9.76
N GLN A 55 14.91 -0.03 -9.29
CA GLN A 55 15.73 -1.17 -9.64
C GLN A 55 14.94 -2.16 -10.49
N PHE A 56 15.62 -2.77 -11.46
CA PHE A 56 15.04 -3.86 -12.24
C PHE A 56 14.98 -5.13 -11.38
N VAL A 57 13.75 -5.57 -11.06
CA VAL A 57 13.50 -6.76 -10.22
C VAL A 57 12.90 -7.94 -11.01
N GLY A 58 12.96 -7.89 -12.35
CA GLY A 58 12.33 -8.88 -13.24
C GLY A 58 10.82 -8.65 -13.39
N ALA A 59 10.07 -9.72 -13.67
CA ALA A 59 8.61 -9.68 -13.86
C ALA A 59 7.82 -9.29 -12.59
N GLY A 60 8.48 -9.17 -11.43
CA GLY A 60 7.84 -8.74 -10.18
C GLY A 60 7.08 -9.86 -9.45
N ASP A 61 6.94 -11.06 -10.01
CA ASP A 61 6.26 -12.19 -9.36
C ASP A 61 6.85 -12.51 -7.99
N LYS A 62 8.18 -12.49 -7.87
CA LYS A 62 8.87 -12.70 -6.58
C LYS A 62 8.58 -11.57 -5.60
N ALA A 63 8.46 -10.33 -6.06
CA ALA A 63 8.12 -9.19 -5.21
C ALA A 63 6.66 -9.29 -4.73
N LEU A 64 5.73 -9.68 -5.60
CA LEU A 64 4.33 -9.94 -5.24
C LEU A 64 4.20 -11.08 -4.23
N ILE A 65 4.89 -12.20 -4.46
CA ILE A 65 4.93 -13.32 -3.52
C ILE A 65 5.56 -12.89 -2.18
N TYR A 66 6.63 -12.08 -2.23
CA TYR A 66 7.28 -11.56 -1.03
C TYR A 66 6.35 -10.65 -0.23
N LEU A 67 5.70 -9.68 -0.89
CA LEU A 67 4.71 -8.79 -0.29
C LEU A 67 3.52 -9.57 0.28
N GLY A 68 3.00 -10.54 -0.46
CA GLY A 68 1.93 -11.43 0.01
C GLY A 68 2.35 -12.21 1.25
N ARG A 69 3.55 -12.81 1.25
CA ARG A 69 4.10 -13.49 2.43
C ARG A 69 4.31 -12.54 3.61
N TYR A 70 4.73 -11.29 3.35
CA TYR A 70 4.95 -10.30 4.39
C TYR A 70 3.63 -9.92 5.09
N LEU A 71 2.58 -9.71 4.31
CA LEU A 71 1.23 -9.47 4.81
C LEU A 71 0.68 -10.66 5.61
N TYR A 72 0.77 -11.88 5.05
CA TYR A 72 0.20 -13.08 5.66
C TYR A 72 0.95 -13.60 6.89
N ARG A 73 2.30 -13.50 6.91
CA ARG A 73 3.09 -14.03 8.02
C ARG A 73 3.20 -13.08 9.20
N TRP A 74 3.30 -11.79 8.94
CA TRP A 74 3.78 -10.85 9.95
C TRP A 74 2.80 -9.77 10.33
N VAL A 75 1.70 -9.55 9.59
CA VAL A 75 0.80 -8.40 9.85
C VAL A 75 -0.54 -8.81 10.44
N ILE A 76 -1.22 -9.80 9.86
CA ILE A 76 -2.41 -10.41 10.43
C ILE A 76 -2.71 -11.72 9.72
N ARG A 77 -3.13 -12.75 10.45
CA ARG A 77 -3.56 -14.02 9.84
C ARG A 77 -5.00 -13.88 9.37
N GLU A 78 -5.35 -14.44 8.22
CA GLU A 78 -6.71 -14.39 7.69
C GLU A 78 -7.74 -14.97 8.68
N LYS A 79 -7.40 -16.07 9.36
CA LYS A 79 -8.24 -16.66 10.43
C LYS A 79 -8.50 -15.75 11.64
N ASP A 80 -7.73 -14.67 11.78
CA ASP A 80 -7.89 -13.69 12.84
C ASP A 80 -8.73 -12.48 12.38
N ILE A 81 -9.10 -12.38 11.10
CA ILE A 81 -10.13 -11.45 10.62
C ILE A 81 -11.47 -12.13 10.88
N LEU A 82 -12.20 -11.66 11.89
CA LEU A 82 -13.43 -12.29 12.38
C LEU A 82 -14.67 -11.83 11.60
N SER A 83 -14.69 -10.58 11.14
CA SER A 83 -15.79 -10.06 10.31
C SER A 83 -15.34 -8.88 9.46
N CYS A 84 -15.94 -8.73 8.27
CA CYS A 84 -15.83 -7.54 7.43
C CYS A 84 -17.24 -7.21 6.92
N GLN A 85 -17.95 -6.31 7.59
CA GLN A 85 -19.34 -5.95 7.29
C GLN A 85 -19.55 -4.46 7.56
N ASP A 86 -20.44 -3.81 6.81
CA ASP A 86 -20.81 -2.40 6.97
C ASP A 86 -19.61 -1.43 7.02
N GLY A 87 -18.57 -1.71 6.22
CA GLY A 87 -17.36 -0.90 6.17
C GLY A 87 -16.49 -0.99 7.44
N LYS A 88 -16.77 -1.94 8.34
CA LYS A 88 -16.01 -2.20 9.56
C LYS A 88 -15.36 -3.58 9.51
N VAL A 89 -14.16 -3.66 10.07
CA VAL A 89 -13.38 -4.89 10.18
C VAL A 89 -13.18 -5.21 11.65
N THR A 90 -13.61 -6.40 12.06
CA THR A 90 -13.33 -6.95 13.40
C THR A 90 -12.22 -7.97 13.27
N TYR A 91 -11.18 -7.81 14.06
CA TYR A 91 -10.05 -8.72 14.05
C TYR A 91 -9.54 -9.05 15.45
N ARG A 92 -8.95 -10.23 15.58
CA ARG A 92 -8.31 -10.73 16.80
C ARG A 92 -6.81 -10.45 16.74
N TYR A 93 -6.23 -10.00 17.84
CA TYR A 93 -4.79 -9.82 17.99
C TYR A 93 -4.35 -10.28 19.38
N GLN A 94 -3.06 -10.52 19.56
CA GLN A 94 -2.49 -10.83 20.86
C GLN A 94 -1.90 -9.55 21.45
N ASP A 95 -2.41 -9.13 22.61
CA ASP A 95 -1.89 -7.96 23.32
C ASP A 95 -0.45 -8.24 23.77
N SER A 96 0.45 -7.33 23.42
CA SER A 96 1.89 -7.51 23.59
C SER A 96 2.32 -7.62 25.05
N LYS A 97 1.59 -6.95 25.97
CA LYS A 97 1.88 -6.86 27.41
C LYS A 97 1.28 -8.03 28.19
N THR A 98 0.01 -8.32 27.96
CA THR A 98 -0.76 -9.33 28.69
C THR A 98 -0.66 -10.72 28.06
N LYS A 99 -0.17 -10.81 26.81
CA LYS A 99 -0.13 -12.03 25.99
C LYS A 99 -1.49 -12.69 25.77
N ARG A 100 -2.59 -11.98 26.04
CA ARG A 100 -3.96 -12.47 25.85
C ARG A 100 -4.48 -12.07 24.48
N TYR A 101 -5.31 -12.92 23.91
CA TYR A 101 -6.03 -12.58 22.70
C TYR A 101 -7.14 -11.57 23.02
N GLN A 102 -7.17 -10.48 22.27
CA GLN A 102 -8.21 -9.46 22.31
C GLN A 102 -8.79 -9.27 20.91
N THR A 103 -9.95 -8.63 20.84
CA THR A 103 -10.62 -8.30 19.57
C THR A 103 -10.79 -6.81 19.45
N LYS A 104 -10.65 -6.29 18.23
CA LYS A 104 -10.81 -4.87 17.92
C LYS A 104 -11.62 -4.72 16.65
N THR A 105 -12.57 -3.79 16.68
CA THR A 105 -13.35 -3.39 15.51
C THR A 105 -12.96 -1.97 15.12
N VAL A 106 -12.60 -1.78 13.86
CA VAL A 106 -12.22 -0.49 13.28
C VAL A 106 -12.89 -0.29 11.92
N SER A 107 -12.86 0.92 11.37
CA SER A 107 -13.25 1.13 9.98
C SER A 107 -12.30 0.38 9.03
N GLY A 108 -12.75 0.04 7.83
CA GLY A 108 -11.91 -0.61 6.81
C GLY A 108 -10.67 0.22 6.45
N ALA A 109 -10.82 1.55 6.39
CA ALA A 109 -9.70 2.47 6.14
C ALA A 109 -8.67 2.43 7.28
N ASP A 110 -9.13 2.48 8.54
CA ASP A 110 -8.25 2.39 9.71
C ASP A 110 -7.57 1.03 9.81
N PHE A 111 -8.28 -0.04 9.44
CA PHE A 111 -7.70 -1.38 9.37
C PHE A 111 -6.53 -1.43 8.39
N LEU A 112 -6.74 -0.94 7.15
CA LEU A 112 -5.67 -0.87 6.15
C LEU A 112 -4.50 0.01 6.62
N TRP A 113 -4.79 1.12 7.30
CA TRP A 113 -3.78 1.99 7.88
C TRP A 113 -2.93 1.28 8.95
N LEU A 114 -3.57 0.53 9.85
CA LEU A 114 -2.89 -0.25 10.89
C LEU A 114 -2.04 -1.39 10.29
N VAL A 115 -2.54 -2.03 9.23
CA VAL A 115 -1.81 -3.06 8.47
C VAL A 115 -0.55 -2.47 7.83
N LEU A 116 -0.67 -1.32 7.16
CA LEU A 116 0.47 -0.64 6.53
C LEU A 116 1.54 -0.18 7.54
N GLN A 117 1.14 0.05 8.79
CA GLN A 117 2.04 0.47 9.86
C GLN A 117 2.63 -0.67 10.70
N HIS A 118 2.30 -1.92 10.39
CA HIS A 118 2.67 -3.07 11.23
C HIS A 118 2.17 -2.97 12.69
N ARG A 119 1.07 -2.24 12.94
CA ARG A 119 0.54 -1.97 14.30
C ARG A 119 -0.63 -2.85 14.73
N CYS A 120 -0.97 -3.88 13.95
CA CYS A 120 -2.09 -4.77 14.30
C CYS A 120 -1.82 -5.71 15.50
N PHE A 121 -0.62 -5.74 16.09
CA PHE A 121 -0.26 -6.59 17.24
C PHE A 121 0.03 -5.85 18.56
N ALA A 122 -0.34 -4.57 18.66
CA ALA A 122 -0.02 -3.78 19.85
C ALA A 122 -0.84 -4.24 21.07
#